data_AF-A0A931R1W9-F1
#
_entry.id   AF-A0A931R1W9-F1
#
_cell.length_a   1.000
_cell.length_b   1.000
_cell.length_c   1.000
_cell.angle_alpha   90.00
_cell.angle_beta   90.00
_cell.angle_gamma   90.00
#
_symmetry.space_group_name_H-M   'P 1'
#
loop_
_entity.id
_entity.type
_entity.pdbx_description
1 polymer ?
#
loop_
_entity_poly.entity_id
_entity_poly.type
_entity_poly.pdbx_seq_one_letter_code
_entity_poly.pdbx_strand_id
1 'polypeptide(L)'
;MNTDLSEYLLRALTSFGSYGAGVVARLPVPHPTPQQRDRIGHLAKSIHDAKASWDQGNEISTHFTKPWILREDIIDPTSSIPERLDRLVAFEAAEDARIQKLYNEINDEVYHLYGIPDTTRQAIEEGLGERPSEIIWPQMERKDIAQKRLEHVWRLLSYVVKRVVDADEDGIVPFLAISGEPGLIDRVHHELEVLFPDRPVTQVEIEIKNELKRKVKGYRRTESLREWLEDVFFDYHASLFKNRPILWHIASKLASKGSAAFGALIHYHRFDKDRMAKLRGSYLRDAISLFRREAGLAAQEGRADDRLEWQARIEEAEALDERLRFVQEGHHEGPEGGDRDYRILTPWKLPVERPVGWAPDIDDGVKVNLEPLQKAGGLRKNDVVG
;
A
#
# COMPACT_ATOMS: atom_id res chain seq x y z
N MET A 1 -28.45 11.95 7.24
CA MET A 1 -27.96 11.21 6.05
C MET A 1 -27.37 9.85 6.41
N ASN A 2 -26.47 9.72 7.38
CA ASN A 2 -25.84 8.42 7.70
C ASN A 2 -26.71 7.47 8.56
N THR A 3 -27.83 7.95 9.10
CA THR A 3 -28.75 7.20 9.98
C THR A 3 -29.63 6.19 9.23
N ASP A 4 -30.13 5.18 9.94
CA ASP A 4 -31.08 4.15 9.47
C ASP A 4 -32.31 4.77 8.81
N LEU A 5 -32.97 5.72 9.48
CA LEU A 5 -34.16 6.38 8.94
C LEU A 5 -33.87 7.14 7.63
N SER A 6 -32.75 7.86 7.57
CA SER A 6 -32.34 8.59 6.35
C SER A 6 -32.16 7.63 5.18
N GLU A 7 -31.48 6.49 5.39
CA GLU A 7 -31.24 5.47 4.37
C GLU A 7 -32.55 4.81 3.92
N TYR A 8 -33.45 4.48 4.85
CA TYR A 8 -34.78 3.95 4.52
C TYR A 8 -35.57 4.91 3.63
N LEU A 9 -35.62 6.19 4.00
CA LEU A 9 -36.30 7.22 3.21
C LEU A 9 -35.65 7.40 1.83
N LEU A 10 -34.33 7.38 1.74
CA LEU A 10 -33.62 7.45 0.45
C LEU A 10 -33.98 6.25 -0.44
N ARG A 11 -34.01 5.04 0.10
CA ARG A 11 -34.43 3.84 -0.64
C ARG A 11 -35.88 3.93 -1.10
N ALA A 12 -36.77 4.42 -0.25
CA ALA A 12 -38.18 4.62 -0.61
C ALA A 12 -38.37 5.68 -1.71
N LEU A 13 -37.51 6.70 -1.75
CA LEU A 13 -37.53 7.77 -2.76
C LEU A 13 -36.80 7.39 -4.06
N THR A 14 -36.08 6.28 -4.08
CA THR A 14 -35.28 5.83 -5.24
C THR A 14 -35.96 4.64 -5.90
N SER A 15 -36.27 4.74 -7.19
CA SER A 15 -36.93 3.65 -7.91
C SER A 15 -35.99 2.47 -8.19
N PHE A 16 -34.73 2.74 -8.57
CA PHE A 16 -33.66 1.75 -8.77
C PHE A 16 -32.28 2.41 -8.65
N GLY A 17 -31.29 1.68 -8.11
CA GLY A 17 -29.87 2.08 -8.16
C GLY A 17 -29.43 3.07 -7.07
N SER A 18 -28.43 3.89 -7.38
CA SER A 18 -27.87 4.89 -6.49
C SER A 18 -28.69 6.19 -6.48
N TYR A 19 -28.74 6.87 -5.33
CA TYR A 19 -29.40 8.18 -5.20
C TYR A 19 -28.43 9.32 -5.53
N GLY A 20 -28.88 10.26 -6.35
CA GLY A 20 -28.17 11.51 -6.64
C GLY A 20 -28.64 12.67 -5.76
N ALA A 21 -27.99 13.83 -5.91
CA ALA A 21 -28.30 15.03 -5.13
C ALA A 21 -29.78 15.46 -5.22
N GLY A 22 -30.46 15.23 -6.35
CA GLY A 22 -31.88 15.54 -6.53
C GLY A 22 -32.82 14.68 -5.66
N VAL A 23 -32.45 13.44 -5.35
CA VAL A 23 -33.22 12.58 -4.42
C VAL A 23 -32.99 13.04 -2.99
N VAL A 24 -31.73 13.33 -2.64
CA VAL A 24 -31.36 13.86 -1.31
C VAL A 24 -32.08 15.17 -1.01
N ALA A 25 -32.23 16.05 -1.99
CA ALA A 25 -32.93 17.33 -1.83
C ALA A 25 -34.44 17.18 -1.54
N ARG A 26 -35.03 16.02 -1.87
CA ARG A 26 -36.45 15.72 -1.61
C ARG A 26 -36.68 15.08 -0.24
N LEU A 27 -35.62 14.81 0.52
CA LEU A 27 -35.74 14.13 1.80
C LEU A 27 -36.44 15.06 2.80
N PRO A 28 -37.56 14.64 3.41
CA PRO A 28 -38.30 15.49 4.33
C PRO A 28 -37.53 15.58 5.65
N VAL A 29 -36.79 16.67 5.87
CA VAL A 29 -36.04 16.88 7.12
C VAL A 29 -36.84 17.79 8.05
N PRO A 30 -37.32 17.29 9.22
CA PRO A 30 -37.99 18.12 10.22
C PRO A 30 -37.05 19.22 10.73
N HIS A 31 -37.62 20.34 11.21
CA HIS A 31 -36.81 21.40 11.82
C HIS A 31 -36.42 21.04 13.26
N PRO A 32 -35.14 20.73 13.55
CA PRO A 32 -34.73 20.42 14.92
C PRO A 32 -34.70 21.68 15.78
N THR A 33 -35.01 21.51 17.07
CA THR A 33 -34.71 22.55 18.07
C THR A 33 -33.21 22.81 18.15
N PRO A 34 -32.76 23.97 18.67
CA PRO A 34 -31.34 24.24 18.87
C PRO A 34 -30.64 23.14 19.67
N GLN A 35 -31.27 22.67 20.76
CA GLN A 35 -30.72 21.60 21.61
C GLN A 35 -30.55 20.27 20.86
N GLN A 36 -31.55 19.84 20.08
CA GLN A 36 -31.44 18.62 19.27
C GLN A 36 -30.35 18.74 18.20
N ARG A 37 -30.27 19.91 17.54
CA ARG A 37 -29.24 20.19 16.55
C ARG A 37 -27.84 20.10 17.16
N ASP A 38 -27.64 20.72 18.31
CA ASP A 38 -26.35 20.71 19.00
C ASP A 38 -25.97 19.31 19.47
N ARG A 39 -26.94 18.53 19.96
CA ARG A 39 -26.72 17.13 20.36
C ARG A 39 -26.33 16.24 19.19
N ILE A 40 -27.13 16.23 18.12
CA ILE A 40 -26.83 15.44 16.91
C ILE A 40 -25.49 15.88 16.31
N GLY A 41 -25.21 17.18 16.29
CA GLY A 41 -23.94 17.74 15.83
C GLY A 41 -22.75 17.25 16.65
N HIS A 42 -22.84 17.26 17.99
CA HIS A 42 -21.78 16.76 18.88
C HIS A 42 -21.53 15.26 18.69
N LEU A 43 -22.59 14.45 18.60
CA LEU A 43 -22.46 13.00 18.41
C LEU A 43 -21.79 12.69 17.06
N ALA A 44 -22.27 13.32 15.98
CA ALA A 44 -21.72 13.13 14.64
C ALA A 44 -20.26 13.59 14.56
N LYS A 45 -19.94 14.75 15.16
CA LYS A 45 -18.56 15.26 15.24
C LYS A 45 -17.66 14.31 16.03
N SER A 46 -18.15 13.74 17.13
CA SER A 46 -17.37 12.79 17.94
C SER A 46 -17.02 11.51 17.19
N ILE A 47 -17.91 11.01 16.32
CA ILE A 47 -17.63 9.86 15.44
C ILE A 47 -16.63 10.27 14.35
N HIS A 48 -16.87 11.41 13.70
CA HIS A 48 -16.00 11.95 12.67
C HIS A 48 -14.56 12.12 13.18
N ASP A 49 -14.39 12.78 14.31
CA ASP A 49 -13.06 13.09 14.87
C ASP A 49 -12.32 11.81 15.29
N ALA A 50 -13.05 10.79 15.75
CA ALA A 50 -12.48 9.48 16.06
C ALA A 50 -11.92 8.78 14.81
N LYS A 51 -12.73 8.71 13.75
CA LYS A 51 -12.34 8.12 12.46
C LYS A 51 -11.18 8.90 11.82
N ALA A 52 -11.27 10.24 11.83
CA ALA A 52 -10.22 11.11 11.32
C ALA A 52 -8.90 10.97 12.11
N SER A 53 -8.98 10.83 13.44
CA SER A 53 -7.81 10.52 14.27
C SER A 53 -7.22 9.16 13.89
N TRP A 54 -8.04 8.11 13.76
CA TRP A 54 -7.55 6.79 13.37
C TRP A 54 -6.92 6.77 11.99
N ASP A 55 -7.47 7.49 11.01
CA ASP A 55 -6.93 7.58 9.65
C ASP A 55 -5.53 8.20 9.58
N GLN A 56 -5.04 8.87 10.62
CA GLN A 56 -3.64 9.30 10.71
C GLN A 56 -2.65 8.13 10.69
N GLY A 57 -3.10 6.92 11.05
CA GLY A 57 -2.32 5.69 10.96
C GLY A 57 -2.39 4.97 9.62
N ASN A 58 -3.23 5.45 8.70
CA ASN A 58 -3.49 4.80 7.42
C ASN A 58 -2.68 5.47 6.28
N GLU A 59 -1.66 4.79 5.77
CA GLU A 59 -0.71 5.32 4.78
C GLU A 59 -1.34 5.98 3.52
N ILE A 60 -2.53 5.53 3.12
CA ILE A 60 -3.25 6.07 1.94
C ILE A 60 -4.17 7.24 2.28
N SER A 61 -4.21 7.67 3.54
CA SER A 61 -4.95 8.85 3.98
C SER A 61 -4.14 10.13 3.74
N THR A 62 -4.81 11.22 3.37
CA THR A 62 -4.21 12.56 3.29
C THR A 62 -3.79 13.10 4.66
N HIS A 63 -4.30 12.51 5.75
CA HIS A 63 -3.95 12.85 7.12
C HIS A 63 -2.89 11.93 7.73
N PHE A 64 -2.31 11.03 6.94
CA PHE A 64 -1.31 10.10 7.42
C PHE A 64 -0.10 10.81 8.06
N THR A 65 0.32 10.32 9.23
CA THR A 65 1.50 10.82 9.94
C THR A 65 2.50 9.70 10.18
N LYS A 66 2.07 8.64 10.86
CA LYS A 66 2.85 7.45 11.18
C LYS A 66 1.90 6.26 11.40
N PRO A 67 2.31 5.00 11.13
CA PRO A 67 1.48 3.82 11.39
C PRO A 67 1.03 3.72 12.84
N TRP A 68 -0.14 3.10 13.07
CA TRP A 68 -0.73 2.97 14.41
C TRP A 68 0.21 2.37 15.46
N ILE A 69 1.09 1.45 15.07
CA ILE A 69 2.04 0.79 15.99
C ILE A 69 3.13 1.74 16.53
N LEU A 70 3.27 2.93 15.95
CA LEU A 70 4.21 3.97 16.37
C LEU A 70 3.52 5.18 17.04
N ARG A 71 2.19 5.12 17.23
CA ARG A 71 1.40 6.21 17.81
C ARG A 71 1.48 6.23 19.33
N GLU A 72 2.24 7.18 19.86
CA GLU A 72 2.47 7.38 21.31
C GLU A 72 1.19 7.68 22.10
N ASP A 73 0.12 8.17 21.46
CA ASP A 73 -1.17 8.38 22.11
C ASP A 73 -1.94 7.07 22.37
N ILE A 74 -1.53 5.96 21.74
CA ILE A 74 -2.14 4.64 21.89
C ILE A 74 -1.15 3.64 22.53
N ILE A 75 0.13 3.79 22.20
CA ILE A 75 1.20 2.83 22.41
C ILE A 75 2.28 3.37 23.34
N ASP A 76 2.77 2.53 24.25
CA ASP A 76 4.00 2.76 24.99
C ASP A 76 5.24 2.54 24.08
N PRO A 77 6.10 3.56 23.88
CA PRO A 77 7.32 3.43 23.07
C PRO A 77 8.29 2.35 23.55
N THR A 78 8.26 1.98 24.83
CA THR A 78 9.16 0.97 25.38
C THR A 78 8.66 -0.46 25.21
N SER A 79 7.37 -0.64 24.90
CA SER A 79 6.74 -1.96 24.83
C SER A 79 7.13 -2.75 23.58
N SER A 80 7.08 -4.08 23.71
CA SER A 80 7.36 -5.03 22.62
C SER A 80 6.35 -4.96 21.48
N ILE A 81 6.73 -5.33 20.26
CA ILE A 81 5.82 -5.36 19.10
C ILE A 81 4.56 -6.18 19.41
N PRO A 82 4.63 -7.38 20.03
CA PRO A 82 3.42 -8.14 20.37
C PRO A 82 2.47 -7.40 21.34
N GLU A 83 3.01 -6.71 22.35
CA GLU A 83 2.22 -5.92 23.31
C GLU A 83 1.57 -4.71 22.62
N ARG A 84 2.29 -4.05 21.71
CA ARG A 84 1.72 -2.96 20.89
C ARG A 84 0.55 -3.45 20.05
N LEU A 85 0.70 -4.63 19.44
CA LEU A 85 -0.36 -5.25 18.64
C LEU A 85 -1.58 -5.63 19.49
N ASP A 86 -1.38 -6.17 20.70
CA ASP A 86 -2.50 -6.45 21.62
C ASP A 86 -3.21 -5.17 22.07
N ARG A 87 -2.43 -4.11 22.36
CA ARG A 87 -2.95 -2.80 22.72
C ARG A 87 -3.79 -2.19 21.59
N LEU A 88 -3.34 -2.31 20.34
CA LEU A 88 -4.07 -1.80 19.16
C LEU A 88 -5.39 -2.54 18.96
N VAL A 89 -5.40 -3.87 19.06
CA VAL A 89 -6.62 -4.66 18.95
C VAL A 89 -7.62 -4.28 20.06
N ALA A 90 -7.14 -4.10 21.30
CA ALA A 90 -7.98 -3.67 22.41
C ALA A 90 -8.51 -2.24 22.22
N PHE A 91 -7.68 -1.32 21.70
CA PHE A 91 -8.06 0.05 21.41
C PHE A 91 -9.14 0.11 20.31
N GLU A 92 -8.91 -0.60 19.20
CA GLU A 92 -9.87 -0.69 18.09
C GLU A 92 -11.24 -1.21 18.58
N ALA A 93 -11.25 -2.30 19.34
CA ALA A 93 -12.50 -2.85 19.88
C ALA A 93 -13.24 -1.88 20.83
N ALA A 94 -12.50 -1.15 21.66
CA ALA A 94 -13.08 -0.14 22.55
C ALA A 94 -13.67 1.05 21.78
N GLU A 95 -12.96 1.51 20.74
CA GLU A 95 -13.43 2.58 19.88
C GLU A 95 -14.61 2.16 19.00
N ASP A 96 -14.62 0.94 18.48
CA ASP A 96 -15.76 0.38 17.75
C ASP A 96 -17.02 0.36 18.64
N ALA A 97 -16.90 -0.11 19.89
CA ALA A 97 -18.00 -0.10 20.84
C ALA A 97 -18.48 1.33 21.15
N ARG A 98 -17.55 2.28 21.29
CA ARG A 98 -17.85 3.69 21.53
C ARG A 98 -18.56 4.33 20.34
N ILE A 99 -18.05 4.12 19.13
CA ILE A 99 -18.63 4.66 17.89
C ILE A 99 -20.00 4.06 17.65
N GLN A 100 -20.17 2.75 17.83
CA GLN A 100 -21.47 2.10 17.67
C GLN A 100 -22.50 2.65 18.67
N LYS A 101 -22.09 2.90 19.93
CA LYS A 101 -22.96 3.56 20.92
C LYS A 101 -23.38 4.96 20.45
N LEU A 102 -22.42 5.79 20.03
CA LEU A 102 -22.71 7.13 19.52
C LEU A 102 -23.62 7.09 18.28
N TYR A 103 -23.40 6.12 17.39
CA TYR A 103 -24.21 5.92 16.19
C TYR A 103 -25.65 5.54 16.56
N ASN A 104 -25.83 4.64 17.53
CA ASN A 104 -27.16 4.29 18.04
C ASN A 104 -27.85 5.52 18.66
N GLU A 105 -27.14 6.33 19.46
CA GLU A 105 -27.69 7.57 20.02
C GLU A 105 -28.10 8.58 18.94
N ILE A 106 -27.34 8.69 17.84
CA ILE A 106 -27.75 9.51 16.68
C ILE A 106 -29.04 8.98 16.06
N ASN A 107 -29.15 7.66 15.89
CA ASN A 107 -30.37 7.06 15.33
C ASN A 107 -31.58 7.30 16.23
N ASP A 108 -31.43 7.15 17.55
CA ASP A 108 -32.49 7.44 18.53
C ASP A 108 -32.97 8.90 18.41
N GLU A 109 -32.03 9.85 18.40
CA GLU A 109 -32.36 11.27 18.23
C GLU A 109 -33.03 11.58 16.89
N VAL A 110 -32.63 10.90 15.81
CA VAL A 110 -33.23 11.08 14.49
C VAL A 110 -34.62 10.46 14.41
N TYR A 111 -34.86 9.27 14.97
CA TYR A 111 -36.22 8.72 15.04
C TYR A 111 -37.16 9.61 15.86
N HIS A 112 -36.68 10.13 17.00
CA HIS A 112 -37.43 11.10 17.80
C HIS A 112 -37.72 12.40 17.05
N LEU A 113 -36.75 12.93 16.30
CA LEU A 113 -36.92 14.15 15.50
C LEU A 113 -38.02 14.00 14.44
N TYR A 114 -38.16 12.80 13.86
CA TYR A 114 -39.20 12.50 12.88
C TYR A 114 -40.52 12.06 13.52
N GLY A 115 -40.58 11.92 14.86
CA GLY A 115 -41.78 11.48 15.57
C GLY A 115 -42.19 10.04 15.24
N ILE A 116 -41.22 9.18 14.90
CA ILE A 116 -41.48 7.79 14.52
C ILE A 116 -41.62 6.93 15.79
N PRO A 117 -42.76 6.24 16.01
CA PRO A 117 -42.93 5.34 17.14
C PRO A 117 -42.06 4.08 17.03
N ASP A 118 -41.75 3.45 18.17
CA ASP A 118 -40.91 2.24 18.24
C ASP A 118 -41.41 1.08 17.37
N THR A 119 -42.73 0.90 17.26
CA THR A 119 -43.32 -0.14 16.40
C THR A 119 -42.99 0.06 14.92
N THR A 120 -42.96 1.33 14.47
CA THR A 120 -42.59 1.67 13.09
C THR A 120 -41.08 1.62 12.90
N ARG A 121 -40.30 2.02 13.91
CA ARG A 121 -38.84 1.86 13.92
C ARG A 121 -38.43 0.40 13.70
N GLN A 122 -39.03 -0.53 14.46
CA GLN A 122 -38.74 -1.96 14.31
C GLN A 122 -39.01 -2.45 12.88
N ALA A 123 -40.16 -2.07 12.30
CA ALA A 123 -40.48 -2.43 10.91
C ALA A 123 -39.50 -1.83 9.88
N ILE A 124 -38.99 -0.62 10.14
CA ILE A 124 -37.97 0.03 9.30
C ILE A 124 -36.65 -0.72 9.38
N GLU A 125 -36.17 -1.04 10.59
CA GLU A 125 -34.91 -1.74 10.81
C GLU A 125 -34.95 -3.17 10.23
N GLU A 126 -36.05 -3.89 10.43
CA GLU A 126 -36.29 -5.20 9.80
C GLU A 126 -36.29 -5.11 8.27
N GLY A 127 -36.90 -4.06 7.71
CA GLY A 127 -36.93 -3.83 6.26
C GLY A 127 -35.58 -3.42 5.65
N LEU A 128 -34.69 -2.81 6.43
CA LEU A 128 -33.33 -2.47 5.98
C LEU A 128 -32.37 -3.66 5.97
N GLY A 129 -32.61 -4.66 6.84
CA GLY A 129 -31.76 -5.82 7.03
C GLY A 129 -30.45 -5.50 7.77
N GLU A 130 -29.49 -6.43 7.70
CA GLU A 130 -28.19 -6.28 8.38
C GLU A 130 -27.36 -5.16 7.73
N ARG A 131 -27.09 -4.10 8.49
CA ARG A 131 -26.26 -2.96 8.06
C ARG A 131 -24.80 -3.18 8.46
N PRO A 132 -23.83 -2.72 7.65
CA PRO A 132 -22.45 -2.59 8.11
C PRO A 132 -22.42 -1.75 9.38
N SER A 133 -21.71 -2.23 10.40
CA SER A 133 -21.58 -1.51 11.66
C SER A 133 -20.72 -0.26 11.47
N GLU A 134 -21.02 0.79 12.22
CA GLU A 134 -20.22 2.01 12.20
C GLU A 134 -18.97 1.76 13.07
N ILE A 135 -17.84 1.45 12.42
CA ILE A 135 -16.57 1.07 13.08
C ILE A 135 -15.43 2.01 12.72
N ILE A 136 -14.37 2.01 13.54
CA ILE A 136 -13.22 2.92 13.37
C ILE A 136 -12.31 2.51 12.22
N TRP A 137 -12.24 1.20 11.90
CA TRP A 137 -11.37 0.68 10.84
C TRP A 137 -12.12 -0.16 9.77
N PRO A 138 -12.88 0.48 8.86
CA PRO A 138 -13.69 -0.23 7.87
C PRO A 138 -12.91 -1.21 6.97
N GLN A 139 -11.65 -0.93 6.66
CA GLN A 139 -10.82 -1.80 5.82
C GLN A 139 -10.54 -3.18 6.47
N MET A 140 -10.68 -3.26 7.79
CA MET A 140 -10.49 -4.48 8.58
C MET A 140 -11.80 -5.05 9.13
N GLU A 141 -12.95 -4.60 8.61
CA GLU A 141 -14.25 -5.19 8.91
C GLU A 141 -14.22 -6.70 8.60
N ARG A 142 -14.76 -7.52 9.50
CA ARG A 142 -14.84 -9.00 9.38
C ARG A 142 -13.49 -9.72 9.36
N LYS A 143 -12.38 -9.03 9.65
CA LYS A 143 -11.07 -9.63 9.83
C LYS A 143 -10.92 -10.14 11.26
N ASP A 144 -10.30 -11.31 11.41
CA ASP A 144 -9.98 -11.84 12.73
C ASP A 144 -8.79 -11.09 13.38
N ILE A 145 -8.56 -11.35 14.66
CA ILE A 145 -7.49 -10.70 15.43
C ILE A 145 -6.12 -10.96 14.79
N ALA A 146 -5.85 -12.16 14.26
CA ALA A 146 -4.57 -12.48 13.67
C ALA A 146 -4.32 -11.69 12.37
N GLN A 147 -5.36 -11.50 11.55
CA GLN A 147 -5.34 -10.65 10.37
C GLN A 147 -5.09 -9.17 10.73
N LYS A 148 -5.78 -8.64 11.74
CA LYS A 148 -5.58 -7.26 12.22
C LYS A 148 -4.15 -7.02 12.71
N ARG A 149 -3.62 -7.95 13.51
CA ARG A 149 -2.23 -7.89 13.99
C ARG A 149 -1.24 -7.88 12.83
N LEU A 150 -1.39 -8.78 11.86
CA LEU A 150 -0.45 -8.88 10.75
C LEU A 150 -0.55 -7.69 9.80
N GLU A 151 -1.74 -7.11 9.60
CA GLU A 151 -1.91 -5.87 8.85
C GLU A 151 -1.11 -4.72 9.50
N HIS A 152 -1.16 -4.55 10.81
CA HIS A 152 -0.36 -3.52 11.48
C HIS A 152 1.15 -3.71 11.28
N VAL A 153 1.64 -4.96 11.27
CA VAL A 153 3.04 -5.27 10.96
C VAL A 153 3.38 -4.92 9.50
N TRP A 154 2.52 -5.28 8.55
CA TRP A 154 2.74 -4.94 7.13
C TRP A 154 2.69 -3.43 6.88
N ARG A 155 1.82 -2.70 7.58
CA ARG A 155 1.76 -1.22 7.55
C ARG A 155 3.02 -0.58 8.10
N LEU A 156 3.59 -1.13 9.18
CA LEU A 156 4.88 -0.69 9.70
C LEU A 156 5.98 -0.89 8.66
N LEU A 157 6.09 -2.09 8.09
CA LEU A 157 7.14 -2.39 7.12
C LEU A 157 7.00 -1.56 5.83
N SER A 158 5.77 -1.35 5.35
CA SER A 158 5.49 -0.46 4.20
C SER A 158 5.97 0.96 4.48
N TYR A 159 5.66 1.49 5.66
CA TYR A 159 6.12 2.81 6.08
C TYR A 159 7.65 2.91 6.21
N VAL A 160 8.30 1.89 6.75
CA VAL A 160 9.77 1.82 6.84
C VAL A 160 10.38 1.90 5.44
N VAL A 161 9.87 1.09 4.49
CA VAL A 161 10.32 1.12 3.10
C VAL A 161 10.08 2.48 2.47
N LYS A 162 8.91 3.07 2.69
CA LYS A 162 8.59 4.43 2.21
C LYS A 162 9.60 5.46 2.72
N ARG A 163 9.94 5.43 4.01
CA ARG A 163 10.93 6.35 4.60
C ARG A 163 12.31 6.16 3.99
N VAL A 164 12.75 4.92 3.81
CA VAL A 164 14.03 4.61 3.15
C VAL A 164 14.08 5.17 1.72
N VAL A 165 13.03 4.97 0.93
CA VAL A 165 13.01 5.42 -0.47
C VAL A 165 12.79 6.94 -0.59
N ASP A 166 11.99 7.55 0.30
CA ASP A 166 11.77 9.00 0.30
C ASP A 166 13.03 9.78 0.70
N ALA A 167 13.83 9.23 1.62
CA ALA A 167 15.08 9.81 2.11
C ALA A 167 16.24 9.66 1.11
N ASP A 168 16.14 8.73 0.17
CA ASP A 168 17.12 8.56 -0.90
C ASP A 168 17.11 9.76 -1.85
N GLU A 169 18.27 10.21 -2.34
CA GLU A 169 18.36 11.44 -3.15
C GLU A 169 17.74 11.27 -4.54
N ASP A 170 17.99 10.13 -5.20
CA ASP A 170 17.51 9.89 -6.55
C ASP A 170 16.25 9.01 -6.61
N GLY A 171 15.88 8.40 -5.48
CA GLY A 171 14.73 7.54 -5.34
C GLY A 171 14.94 6.14 -5.92
N ILE A 172 16.19 5.71 -6.15
CA ILE A 172 16.57 4.38 -6.62
C ILE A 172 17.29 3.67 -5.48
N VAL A 173 16.63 2.66 -4.90
CA VAL A 173 17.20 1.89 -3.78
C VAL A 173 17.39 0.44 -4.20
N PRO A 174 18.62 0.03 -4.58
CA PRO A 174 18.93 -1.36 -4.89
C PRO A 174 18.82 -2.26 -3.66
N PHE A 175 18.45 -3.52 -3.87
CA PHE A 175 18.43 -4.54 -2.82
C PHE A 175 19.85 -4.99 -2.44
N LEU A 176 20.80 -4.86 -3.35
CA LEU A 176 22.21 -5.17 -3.16
C LEU A 176 22.99 -3.94 -2.70
N ALA A 177 24.06 -4.16 -1.95
CA ALA A 177 25.04 -3.12 -1.67
C ALA A 177 25.93 -2.91 -2.92
N ILE A 178 25.68 -1.82 -3.65
CA ILE A 178 26.35 -1.48 -4.90
C ILE A 178 26.60 0.02 -4.97
N SER A 179 27.54 0.44 -5.83
CA SER A 179 27.93 1.85 -5.99
C SER A 179 28.39 2.53 -4.69
N GLY A 180 28.89 1.75 -3.71
CA GLY A 180 29.34 2.26 -2.40
C GLY A 180 28.21 2.52 -1.40
N GLU A 181 26.97 2.19 -1.75
CA GLU A 181 25.80 2.41 -0.92
C GLU A 181 25.30 1.12 -0.26
N PRO A 182 24.72 1.19 0.95
CA PRO A 182 24.10 0.04 1.59
C PRO A 182 22.85 -0.43 0.80
N GLY A 183 22.60 -1.73 0.79
CA GLY A 183 21.41 -2.30 0.16
C GLY A 183 20.15 -2.04 0.96
N LEU A 184 18.98 -2.27 0.35
CA LEU A 184 17.67 -2.02 0.96
C LEU A 184 17.54 -2.62 2.38
N ILE A 185 18.01 -3.85 2.60
CA ILE A 185 17.86 -4.51 3.91
C ILE A 185 18.59 -3.77 5.03
N ASP A 186 19.81 -3.27 4.76
CA ASP A 186 20.63 -2.57 5.74
C ASP A 186 20.04 -1.18 6.04
N ARG A 187 19.47 -0.53 5.01
CA ARG A 187 18.75 0.74 5.17
C ARG A 187 17.46 0.56 5.98
N VAL A 188 16.71 -0.52 5.73
CA VAL A 188 15.51 -0.88 6.52
C VAL A 188 15.88 -1.18 7.97
N HIS A 189 16.99 -1.88 8.22
CA HIS A 189 17.50 -2.13 9.56
C HIS A 189 17.79 -0.82 10.31
N HIS A 190 18.52 0.09 9.67
CA HIS A 190 18.82 1.40 10.24
C HIS A 190 17.54 2.21 10.50
N GLU A 191 16.57 2.18 9.58
CA GLU A 191 15.32 2.90 9.77
C GLU A 191 14.47 2.31 10.91
N LEU A 192 14.52 0.99 11.14
CA LEU A 192 13.92 0.38 12.33
C LEU A 192 14.59 0.85 13.62
N GLU A 193 15.92 1.01 13.64
CA GLU A 193 16.64 1.57 14.79
C GLU A 193 16.18 3.00 15.10
N VAL A 194 15.99 3.83 14.07
CA VAL A 194 15.48 5.21 14.20
C VAL A 194 14.04 5.25 14.74
N LEU A 195 13.17 4.33 14.29
CA LEU A 195 11.76 4.31 14.70
C LEU A 195 11.53 3.66 16.07
N PHE A 196 12.51 2.93 16.61
CA PHE A 196 12.44 2.27 17.91
C PHE A 196 13.67 2.62 18.77
N PRO A 197 13.92 3.91 19.08
CA PRO A 197 15.15 4.36 19.73
C PRO A 197 15.35 3.79 21.15
N ASP A 198 14.25 3.48 21.84
CA ASP A 198 14.26 2.93 23.21
C ASP A 198 14.43 1.40 23.25
N ARG A 199 14.64 0.74 22.09
CA ARG A 199 14.67 -0.71 21.98
C ARG A 199 15.82 -1.20 21.10
N PRO A 200 16.48 -2.32 21.45
CA PRO A 200 17.46 -2.94 20.55
C PRO A 200 16.79 -3.38 19.24
N VAL A 201 17.30 -2.89 18.11
CA VAL A 201 16.77 -3.21 16.77
C VAL A 201 16.72 -4.72 16.50
N THR A 202 17.72 -5.47 16.99
CA THR A 202 17.77 -6.93 16.88
C THR A 202 16.56 -7.62 17.53
N GLN A 203 16.07 -7.08 18.65
CA GLN A 203 14.87 -7.59 19.30
C GLN A 203 13.60 -7.24 18.50
N VAL A 204 13.51 -6.01 17.99
CA VAL A 204 12.40 -5.56 17.14
C VAL A 204 12.28 -6.45 15.89
N GLU A 205 13.41 -6.74 15.23
CA GLU A 205 13.44 -7.61 14.06
C GLU A 205 13.01 -9.05 14.37
N ILE A 206 13.42 -9.61 15.50
CA ILE A 206 12.98 -10.94 15.94
C ILE A 206 11.46 -10.96 16.13
N GLU A 207 10.90 -9.93 16.76
CA GLU A 207 9.46 -9.83 17.00
C GLU A 207 8.68 -9.68 15.69
N ILE A 208 9.13 -8.82 14.76
CA ILE A 208 8.54 -8.68 13.42
C ILE A 208 8.61 -10.01 12.67
N LYS A 209 9.77 -10.67 12.66
CA LYS A 209 9.98 -11.98 12.03
C LYS A 209 9.04 -13.04 12.61
N ASN A 210 8.82 -13.03 13.92
CA ASN A 210 7.90 -13.96 14.57
C ASN A 210 6.46 -13.75 14.11
N GLU A 211 6.01 -12.51 13.92
CA GLU A 211 4.69 -12.21 13.36
C GLU A 211 4.57 -12.62 11.88
N LEU A 212 5.61 -12.34 11.06
CA LEU A 212 5.65 -12.73 9.64
C LEU A 212 5.59 -14.25 9.41
N LYS A 213 6.09 -15.05 10.35
CA LYS A 213 6.06 -16.52 10.31
C LYS A 213 4.69 -17.11 10.63
N ARG A 214 3.74 -16.32 11.15
CA ARG A 214 2.42 -16.83 11.55
C ARG A 214 1.60 -17.18 10.31
N LYS A 215 0.88 -18.29 10.39
CA LYS A 215 -0.07 -18.69 9.34
C LYS A 215 -1.37 -17.92 9.53
N VAL A 216 -1.58 -16.88 8.73
CA VAL A 216 -2.76 -16.02 8.78
C VAL A 216 -3.48 -16.03 7.43
N LYS A 217 -4.81 -16.20 7.43
CA LYS A 217 -5.59 -16.32 6.19
C LYS A 217 -5.49 -15.03 5.37
N GLY A 218 -5.12 -15.16 4.09
CA GLY A 218 -5.01 -14.04 3.16
C GLY A 218 -3.68 -13.29 3.20
N TYR A 219 -2.73 -13.73 4.03
CA TYR A 219 -1.39 -13.16 4.11
C TYR A 219 -0.34 -14.21 3.76
N ARG A 220 0.69 -13.82 2.99
CA ARG A 220 1.80 -14.70 2.65
C ARG A 220 2.73 -14.81 3.85
N ARG A 221 2.96 -16.03 4.34
CA ARG A 221 3.97 -16.31 5.35
C ARG A 221 5.36 -16.13 4.74
N THR A 222 6.26 -15.49 5.48
CA THR A 222 7.68 -15.38 5.12
C THR A 222 8.56 -15.77 6.31
N GLU A 223 9.78 -16.26 6.03
CA GLU A 223 10.73 -16.74 7.02
C GLU A 223 11.69 -15.63 7.49
N SER A 224 11.76 -14.51 6.76
CA SER A 224 12.62 -13.36 7.06
C SER A 224 12.02 -12.04 6.55
N LEU A 225 12.56 -10.93 7.06
CA LEU A 225 12.27 -9.59 6.56
C LEU A 225 12.73 -9.43 5.10
N ARG A 226 13.90 -9.98 4.73
CA ARG A 226 14.41 -10.00 3.35
C ARG A 226 13.39 -10.61 2.39
N GLU A 227 12.89 -11.81 2.71
CA GLU A 227 11.90 -12.49 1.87
C GLU A 227 10.60 -11.66 1.75
N TRP A 228 10.17 -10.98 2.83
CA TRP A 228 9.02 -10.09 2.75
C TRP A 228 9.26 -8.91 1.81
N LEU A 229 10.44 -8.28 1.87
CA LEU A 229 10.80 -7.17 0.98
C LEU A 229 10.88 -7.61 -0.50
N GLU A 230 11.47 -8.78 -0.76
CA GLU A 230 11.70 -9.29 -2.12
C GLU A 230 10.43 -9.87 -2.77
N ASP A 231 9.58 -10.55 -1.99
CA ASP A 231 8.50 -11.40 -2.53
C ASP A 231 7.08 -10.99 -2.13
N VAL A 232 6.90 -10.04 -1.21
CA VAL A 232 5.58 -9.65 -0.68
C VAL A 232 5.33 -8.16 -0.77
N PHE A 233 6.33 -7.34 -0.46
CA PHE A 233 6.17 -5.89 -0.32
C PHE A 233 5.49 -5.25 -1.53
N PHE A 234 5.97 -5.53 -2.75
CA PHE A 234 5.43 -4.86 -3.93
C PHE A 234 3.98 -5.24 -4.23
N ASP A 235 3.59 -6.49 -4.01
CA ASP A 235 2.20 -6.94 -4.15
C ASP A 235 1.28 -6.27 -3.13
N TYR A 236 1.76 -6.19 -1.88
CA TYR A 236 1.06 -5.48 -0.82
C TYR A 236 0.91 -3.99 -1.14
N HIS A 237 2.00 -3.32 -1.52
CA HIS A 237 2.02 -1.90 -1.87
C HIS A 237 1.10 -1.57 -3.06
N ALA A 238 1.16 -2.38 -4.12
CA ALA A 238 0.27 -2.23 -5.26
C ALA A 238 -1.22 -2.35 -4.86
N SER A 239 -1.56 -3.35 -4.04
CA SER A 239 -2.92 -3.55 -3.54
C SER A 239 -3.39 -2.37 -2.67
N LEU A 240 -2.52 -1.93 -1.75
CA LEU A 240 -2.77 -0.82 -0.85
C LEU A 240 -3.12 0.48 -1.62
N PHE A 241 -2.38 0.75 -2.69
CA PHE A 241 -2.60 1.93 -3.55
C PHE A 241 -3.57 1.66 -4.72
N LYS A 242 -4.45 0.65 -4.60
CA LYS A 242 -5.48 0.33 -5.62
C LYS A 242 -4.91 0.21 -7.03
N ASN A 243 -3.80 -0.52 -7.18
CA ASN A 243 -3.06 -0.72 -8.43
C ASN A 243 -2.48 0.58 -9.03
N ARG A 244 -2.14 1.54 -8.17
CA ARG A 244 -1.41 2.78 -8.52
C ARG A 244 -0.24 3.00 -7.56
N PRO A 245 0.69 2.02 -7.43
CA PRO A 245 1.79 2.12 -6.48
C PRO A 245 2.70 3.31 -6.78
N ILE A 246 3.10 4.03 -5.73
CA ILE A 246 4.08 5.12 -5.82
C ILE A 246 5.54 4.65 -5.75
N LEU A 247 5.76 3.42 -5.27
CA LEU A 247 7.06 2.76 -5.24
C LEU A 247 7.00 1.57 -6.17
N TRP A 248 7.89 1.52 -7.14
CA TRP A 248 7.94 0.46 -8.14
C TRP A 248 9.09 -0.50 -7.84
N HIS A 249 8.84 -1.80 -7.92
CA HIS A 249 9.87 -2.81 -7.76
C HIS A 249 10.30 -3.33 -9.13
N ILE A 250 11.43 -2.82 -9.62
CA ILE A 250 12.07 -3.30 -10.84
C ILE A 250 13.01 -4.46 -10.47
N ALA A 251 12.87 -5.60 -11.13
CA ALA A 251 13.64 -6.79 -10.80
C ALA A 251 13.95 -7.66 -12.03
N SER A 252 15.06 -8.40 -11.98
CA SER A 252 15.33 -9.44 -12.97
C SER A 252 14.31 -10.57 -12.83
N LYS A 253 14.03 -11.25 -13.96
CA LYS A 253 13.15 -12.43 -13.92
C LYS A 253 13.93 -13.57 -13.30
N LEU A 254 13.29 -14.25 -12.37
CA LEU A 254 13.86 -15.38 -11.67
C LEU A 254 14.00 -16.59 -12.63
N ALA A 255 15.21 -17.04 -12.91
CA ALA A 255 15.45 -18.22 -13.76
C ALA A 255 15.33 -19.55 -12.98
N SER A 256 15.49 -19.54 -11.65
CA SER A 256 15.43 -20.76 -10.81
C SER A 256 14.96 -20.44 -9.38
N LYS A 257 14.72 -21.44 -8.50
CA LYS A 257 14.29 -21.18 -7.11
C LYS A 257 15.28 -20.24 -6.39
N GLY A 258 14.85 -19.02 -6.04
CA GLY A 258 15.68 -18.06 -5.32
C GLY A 258 15.17 -16.62 -5.41
N SER A 259 16.04 -15.67 -5.06
CA SER A 259 15.81 -14.23 -5.24
C SER A 259 16.26 -13.78 -6.63
N ALA A 260 15.68 -12.68 -7.13
CA ALA A 260 16.12 -12.08 -8.38
C ALA A 260 17.61 -11.72 -8.31
N ALA A 261 18.36 -11.93 -9.38
CA ALA A 261 19.75 -11.47 -9.47
C ALA A 261 19.88 -9.98 -9.16
N PHE A 262 18.99 -9.15 -9.70
CA PHE A 262 18.91 -7.71 -9.41
C PHE A 262 17.48 -7.32 -9.02
N GLY A 263 17.38 -6.43 -8.03
CA GLY A 263 16.13 -5.79 -7.64
C GLY A 263 16.41 -4.38 -7.13
N ALA A 264 15.51 -3.44 -7.43
CA ALA A 264 15.54 -2.08 -6.90
C ALA A 264 14.12 -1.55 -6.68
N LEU A 265 13.95 -0.80 -5.59
CA LEU A 265 12.77 0.04 -5.37
C LEU A 265 12.99 1.41 -5.98
N ILE A 266 11.98 1.90 -6.69
CA ILE A 266 12.05 3.12 -7.48
C ILE A 266 10.90 4.06 -7.06
N HIS A 267 11.21 5.31 -6.74
CA HIS A 267 10.21 6.32 -6.44
C HIS A 267 9.60 6.87 -7.74
N TYR A 268 8.34 6.55 -8.01
CA TYR A 268 7.64 6.92 -9.26
C TYR A 268 7.79 8.40 -9.63
N HIS A 269 7.51 9.32 -8.69
CA HIS A 269 7.55 10.76 -8.97
C HIS A 269 8.95 11.32 -9.28
N ARG A 270 10.01 10.53 -9.09
CA ARG A 270 11.40 10.93 -9.38
C ARG A 270 11.98 10.16 -10.57
N PHE A 271 11.26 9.17 -11.11
CA PHE A 271 11.81 8.24 -12.08
C PHE A 271 11.70 8.74 -13.52
N ASP A 272 12.43 9.81 -13.80
CA ASP A 272 12.53 10.44 -15.11
C ASP A 272 13.52 9.74 -16.06
N LYS A 273 13.78 10.38 -17.21
CA LYS A 273 14.74 9.92 -18.22
C LYS A 273 16.15 9.72 -17.65
N ASP A 274 16.61 10.62 -16.81
CA ASP A 274 17.97 10.58 -16.25
C ASP A 274 18.06 9.48 -15.20
N ARG A 275 17.00 9.25 -14.42
CA ARG A 275 16.95 8.16 -13.43
C ARG A 275 16.83 6.78 -14.09
N MET A 276 16.13 6.66 -15.21
CA MET A 276 16.20 5.45 -16.05
C MET A 276 17.64 5.19 -16.54
N ALA A 277 18.31 6.23 -17.05
CA ALA A 277 19.69 6.11 -17.50
C ALA A 277 20.65 5.76 -16.35
N LYS A 278 20.44 6.32 -15.14
CA LYS A 278 21.23 6.01 -13.94
C LYS A 278 20.99 4.58 -13.45
N LEU A 279 19.74 4.12 -13.41
CA LEU A 279 19.39 2.74 -13.05
C LEU A 279 20.17 1.73 -13.90
N ARG A 280 20.17 1.92 -15.22
CA ARG A 280 20.85 1.02 -16.16
C ARG A 280 22.37 1.22 -16.19
N GLY A 281 22.81 2.46 -16.34
CA GLY A 281 24.19 2.84 -16.60
C GLY A 281 25.10 2.80 -15.36
N SER A 282 24.53 2.91 -14.17
CA SER A 282 25.25 2.87 -12.89
C SER A 282 24.87 1.61 -12.10
N TYR A 283 23.67 1.55 -11.52
CA TYR A 283 23.32 0.50 -10.56
C TYR A 283 23.32 -0.91 -11.18
N LEU A 284 22.64 -1.11 -12.31
CA LEU A 284 22.58 -2.43 -12.96
C LEU A 284 23.95 -2.85 -13.53
N ARG A 285 24.70 -1.90 -14.11
CA ARG A 285 26.07 -2.13 -14.58
C ARG A 285 27.01 -2.55 -13.45
N ASP A 286 26.92 -1.89 -12.29
CA ASP A 286 27.74 -2.20 -11.12
C ASP A 286 27.38 -3.58 -10.55
N ALA A 287 26.09 -3.93 -10.52
CA ALA A 287 25.65 -5.28 -10.14
C ALA A 287 26.19 -6.36 -11.09
N ILE A 288 26.12 -6.16 -12.41
CA ILE A 288 26.69 -7.09 -13.40
C ILE A 288 28.21 -7.22 -13.20
N SER A 289 28.90 -6.12 -12.93
CA SER A 289 30.36 -6.11 -12.70
C SER A 289 30.73 -6.86 -11.41
N LEU A 290 29.94 -6.70 -10.35
CA LEU A 290 30.03 -7.48 -9.12
C LEU A 290 29.89 -8.98 -9.42
N PHE A 291 28.84 -9.41 -10.12
CA PHE A 291 28.62 -10.83 -10.40
C PHE A 291 29.74 -11.44 -11.26
N ARG A 292 30.25 -10.70 -12.26
CA ARG A 292 31.41 -11.13 -13.07
C ARG A 292 32.66 -11.35 -12.23
N ARG A 293 32.90 -10.47 -11.24
CA ARG A 293 34.02 -10.63 -10.31
C ARG A 293 33.86 -11.88 -9.45
N GLU A 294 32.68 -12.09 -8.86
CA GLU A 294 32.41 -13.26 -8.02
C GLU A 294 32.48 -14.58 -8.83
N ALA A 295 32.00 -14.59 -10.07
CA ALA A 295 32.16 -15.73 -11.00
C ALA A 295 33.63 -16.03 -11.29
N GLY A 296 34.46 -14.99 -11.46
CA GLY A 296 35.90 -15.11 -11.68
C GLY A 296 36.63 -15.69 -10.46
N LEU A 297 36.29 -15.23 -9.25
CA LEU A 297 36.83 -15.77 -8.00
C LEU A 297 36.45 -17.24 -7.81
N ALA A 298 35.18 -17.59 -8.02
CA ALA A 298 34.70 -18.97 -7.95
C ALA A 298 35.44 -19.89 -8.95
N ALA A 299 35.73 -19.38 -10.16
CA ALA A 299 36.52 -20.11 -11.15
C ALA A 299 37.98 -20.36 -10.69
N GLN A 300 38.62 -19.35 -10.08
CA GLN A 300 39.99 -19.47 -9.56
C GLN A 300 40.08 -20.46 -8.39
N GLU A 301 39.05 -20.52 -7.55
CA GLU A 301 38.97 -21.39 -6.37
C GLU A 301 38.43 -22.80 -6.70
N GLY A 302 38.10 -23.08 -7.97
CA GLY A 302 37.55 -24.38 -8.40
C GLY A 302 36.13 -24.66 -7.92
N ARG A 303 35.38 -23.63 -7.48
CA ARG A 303 33.98 -23.72 -7.05
C ARG A 303 33.04 -23.68 -8.26
N ALA A 304 32.93 -24.81 -8.95
CA ALA A 304 32.18 -24.92 -10.21
C ALA A 304 30.69 -24.54 -10.07
N ASP A 305 30.03 -24.95 -8.99
CA ASP A 305 28.62 -24.68 -8.75
C ASP A 305 28.35 -23.19 -8.52
N ASP A 306 29.18 -22.54 -7.69
CA ASP A 306 29.06 -21.09 -7.43
C ASP A 306 29.34 -20.27 -8.69
N ARG A 307 30.31 -20.70 -9.51
CA ARG A 307 30.56 -20.07 -10.81
C ARG A 307 29.33 -20.14 -11.71
N LEU A 308 28.65 -21.28 -11.74
CA LEU A 308 27.43 -21.47 -12.53
C LEU A 308 26.29 -20.58 -12.01
N GLU A 309 26.13 -20.47 -10.69
CA GLU A 309 25.14 -19.57 -10.08
C GLU A 309 25.41 -18.10 -10.45
N TRP A 310 26.65 -17.63 -10.31
CA TRP A 310 27.02 -16.26 -10.69
C TRP A 310 26.84 -16.00 -12.19
N GLN A 311 27.11 -16.99 -13.04
CA GLN A 311 26.87 -16.89 -14.48
C GLN A 311 25.38 -16.72 -14.80
N ALA A 312 24.50 -17.48 -14.13
CA ALA A 312 23.06 -17.32 -14.27
C ALA A 312 22.60 -15.93 -13.80
N ARG A 313 23.17 -15.39 -12.72
CA ARG A 313 22.87 -14.02 -12.24
C ARG A 313 23.29 -12.94 -13.24
N ILE A 314 24.42 -13.12 -13.92
CA ILE A 314 24.86 -12.22 -15.00
C ILE A 314 23.83 -12.22 -16.14
N GLU A 315 23.45 -13.40 -16.62
CA GLU A 315 22.47 -13.56 -17.71
C GLU A 315 21.11 -12.93 -17.35
N GLU A 316 20.62 -13.15 -16.12
CA GLU A 316 19.38 -12.53 -15.64
C GLU A 316 19.44 -10.99 -15.62
N ALA A 317 20.55 -10.43 -15.15
CA ALA A 317 20.75 -8.99 -15.05
C ALA A 317 20.95 -8.33 -16.43
N GLU A 318 21.67 -8.98 -17.35
CA GLU A 318 21.81 -8.55 -18.74
C GLU A 318 20.47 -8.58 -19.48
N ALA A 319 19.67 -9.64 -19.26
CA ALA A 319 18.33 -9.72 -19.82
C ALA A 319 17.39 -8.64 -19.25
N LEU A 320 17.56 -8.22 -17.98
CA LEU A 320 16.86 -7.05 -17.45
C LEU A 320 17.30 -5.76 -18.12
N ASP A 321 18.62 -5.54 -18.31
CA ASP A 321 19.12 -4.33 -18.96
C ASP A 321 18.56 -4.17 -20.38
N GLU A 322 18.51 -5.26 -21.14
CA GLU A 322 17.96 -5.25 -22.49
C GLU A 322 16.47 -4.87 -22.50
N ARG A 323 15.68 -5.41 -21.56
CA ARG A 323 14.25 -5.08 -21.44
C ARG A 323 14.05 -3.61 -21.04
N LEU A 324 14.87 -3.10 -20.13
CA LEU A 324 14.85 -1.69 -19.75
C LEU A 324 15.34 -0.78 -20.89
N ARG A 325 16.24 -1.25 -21.76
CA ARG A 325 16.64 -0.54 -22.99
C ARG A 325 15.45 -0.31 -23.91
N PHE A 326 14.65 -1.35 -24.16
CA PHE A 326 13.45 -1.22 -25.00
C PHE A 326 12.45 -0.21 -24.44
N VAL A 327 12.25 -0.20 -23.12
CA VAL A 327 11.42 0.80 -22.44
C VAL A 327 12.03 2.20 -22.53
N GLN A 328 13.34 2.34 -22.30
CA GLN A 328 14.05 3.62 -22.39
C GLN A 328 13.94 4.25 -23.78
N GLU A 329 14.04 3.44 -24.83
CA GLU A 329 13.96 3.87 -26.22
C GLU A 329 12.52 4.05 -26.71
N GLY A 330 11.53 3.53 -25.98
CA GLY A 330 10.15 3.45 -26.46
C GLY A 330 10.03 2.56 -27.71
N HIS A 331 10.78 1.45 -27.70
CA HIS A 331 10.83 0.51 -28.82
C HIS A 331 9.42 -0.01 -29.11
N HIS A 332 9.05 -0.06 -30.39
CA HIS A 332 7.76 -0.59 -30.79
C HIS A 332 7.84 -1.31 -32.14
N GLU A 333 7.21 -2.49 -32.21
CA GLU A 333 7.08 -3.28 -33.43
C GLU A 333 5.63 -3.76 -33.62
N GLY A 334 5.04 -3.41 -34.75
CA GLY A 334 3.68 -3.82 -35.10
C GLY A 334 2.62 -2.77 -34.72
N PRO A 335 1.38 -3.18 -34.39
CA PRO A 335 0.29 -2.25 -34.11
C PRO A 335 0.52 -1.50 -32.79
N GLU A 336 0.03 -0.26 -32.73
CA GLU A 336 0.02 0.53 -31.49
C GLU A 336 -0.74 -0.19 -30.37
N GLY A 337 -0.13 -0.23 -29.19
CA GLY A 337 -0.71 -0.92 -28.03
C GLY A 337 -0.49 -2.44 -28.00
N GLY A 338 0.13 -3.02 -29.04
CA GLY A 338 0.44 -4.45 -29.08
C GLY A 338 1.51 -4.89 -28.08
N ASP A 339 1.79 -6.20 -28.03
CA ASP A 339 2.70 -6.84 -27.06
C ASP A 339 4.15 -6.35 -27.13
N ARG A 340 4.54 -5.81 -28.29
CA ARG A 340 5.88 -5.28 -28.55
C ARG A 340 5.88 -3.77 -28.70
N ASP A 341 4.95 -3.05 -28.06
CA ASP A 341 4.93 -1.58 -27.97
C ASP A 341 5.24 -1.14 -26.53
N TYR A 342 6.48 -0.66 -26.32
CA TYR A 342 7.00 -0.21 -25.03
C TYR A 342 7.00 1.33 -24.89
N ARG A 343 6.20 2.03 -25.70
CA ARG A 343 5.98 3.48 -25.55
C ARG A 343 4.99 3.76 -24.42
N ILE A 344 5.11 4.93 -23.81
CA ILE A 344 4.08 5.45 -22.90
C ILE A 344 2.88 5.90 -23.77
N LEU A 345 1.82 5.10 -23.78
CA LEU A 345 0.64 5.36 -24.59
C LEU A 345 -0.35 6.22 -23.84
N THR A 346 -0.54 7.45 -24.32
CA THR A 346 -1.48 8.44 -23.77
C THR A 346 -2.61 8.68 -24.78
N PRO A 347 -3.73 7.95 -24.69
CA PRO A 347 -4.82 8.05 -25.68
C PRO A 347 -5.45 9.44 -25.81
N TRP A 348 -5.33 10.27 -24.77
CA TRP A 348 -5.84 11.64 -24.73
C TRP A 348 -4.88 12.70 -25.31
N LYS A 349 -3.63 12.35 -25.61
CA LYS A 349 -2.65 13.23 -26.25
C LYS A 349 -2.55 12.94 -27.75
N LEU A 350 -2.35 13.98 -28.56
CA LEU A 350 -2.05 13.79 -29.98
C LEU A 350 -0.72 13.05 -30.13
N PRO A 351 -0.50 12.25 -31.20
CA PRO A 351 0.73 11.48 -31.36
C PRO A 351 2.04 12.28 -31.23
N VAL A 352 2.03 13.55 -31.65
CA VAL A 352 3.18 14.47 -31.57
C VAL A 352 3.45 15.01 -30.16
N GLU A 353 2.46 14.92 -29.27
CA GLU A 353 2.53 15.38 -27.87
C GLU A 353 2.88 14.23 -26.91
N ARG A 354 2.90 12.99 -27.42
CA ARG A 354 3.20 11.82 -26.59
C ARG A 354 4.69 11.78 -26.21
N PRO A 355 5.04 11.21 -25.04
CA PRO A 355 6.42 10.99 -24.66
C PRO A 355 7.23 10.24 -25.72
N VAL A 356 8.44 10.72 -26.00
CA VAL A 356 9.41 10.04 -26.86
C VAL A 356 10.42 9.29 -26.00
N GLY A 357 10.43 7.96 -26.11
CA GLY A 357 11.18 7.08 -25.21
C GLY A 357 10.65 7.12 -23.79
N TRP A 358 11.53 6.90 -22.82
CA TRP A 358 11.21 7.08 -21.40
C TRP A 358 11.24 8.55 -21.00
N ALA A 359 10.05 9.16 -20.97
CA ALA A 359 9.81 10.51 -20.47
C ALA A 359 8.42 10.58 -19.82
N PRO A 360 8.21 9.90 -18.68
CA PRO A 360 6.90 9.85 -18.03
C PRO A 360 6.45 11.25 -17.57
N ASP A 361 5.16 11.52 -17.76
CA ASP A 361 4.49 12.72 -17.27
C ASP A 361 3.60 12.31 -16.08
N ILE A 362 3.87 12.86 -14.91
CA ILE A 362 3.21 12.46 -13.66
C ILE A 362 1.69 12.66 -13.75
N ASP A 363 1.24 13.67 -14.50
CA ASP A 363 -0.17 14.04 -14.66
C ASP A 363 -0.96 13.04 -15.51
N ASP A 364 -0.28 12.23 -16.34
CA ASP A 364 -0.91 11.14 -17.11
C ASP A 364 -1.30 9.95 -16.21
N GLY A 365 -0.79 9.94 -14.98
CA GLY A 365 -1.14 8.99 -13.94
C GLY A 365 -0.32 7.69 -13.97
N VAL A 366 -0.18 7.10 -12.77
CA VAL A 366 0.70 5.94 -12.51
C VAL A 366 0.50 4.78 -13.49
N LYS A 367 -0.75 4.47 -13.86
CA LYS A 367 -1.03 3.28 -14.68
C LYS A 367 -0.41 3.35 -16.06
N VAL A 368 -0.53 4.51 -16.71
CA VAL A 368 -0.03 4.72 -18.06
C VAL A 368 1.50 4.74 -18.07
N ASN A 369 2.10 5.39 -17.09
CA ASN A 369 3.57 5.44 -16.99
C ASN A 369 4.20 4.09 -16.61
N LEU A 370 3.49 3.25 -15.86
CA LEU A 370 3.98 1.93 -15.44
C LEU A 370 3.83 0.85 -16.53
N GLU A 371 2.87 0.99 -17.43
CA GLU A 371 2.51 -0.01 -18.43
C GLU A 371 3.70 -0.51 -19.27
N PRO A 372 4.60 0.36 -19.80
CA PRO A 372 5.75 -0.12 -20.57
C PRO A 372 6.69 -1.04 -19.79
N LEU A 373 6.95 -0.72 -18.52
CA LEU A 373 7.78 -1.55 -17.64
C LEU A 373 7.11 -2.90 -17.38
N GLN A 374 5.80 -2.90 -17.20
CA GLN A 374 5.02 -4.12 -17.01
C GLN A 374 5.06 -5.00 -18.27
N LYS A 375 4.80 -4.44 -19.46
CA LYS A 375 4.85 -5.16 -20.74
C LYS A 375 6.24 -5.73 -21.02
N ALA A 376 7.29 -4.98 -20.71
CA ALA A 376 8.66 -5.47 -20.79
C ALA A 376 8.97 -6.54 -19.73
N GLY A 377 8.09 -6.79 -18.76
CA GLY A 377 8.31 -7.69 -17.63
C GLY A 377 9.45 -7.23 -16.72
N GLY A 378 9.73 -5.92 -16.67
CA GLY A 378 10.77 -5.33 -15.83
C GLY A 378 10.36 -5.20 -14.36
N LEU A 379 9.07 -5.39 -14.05
CA LEU A 379 8.55 -5.36 -12.69
C LEU A 379 8.65 -6.73 -12.02
N ARG A 380 8.82 -6.76 -10.70
CA ARG A 380 8.75 -8.00 -9.90
C ARG A 380 7.39 -8.70 -10.04
N LYS A 381 6.32 -7.93 -10.25
CA LYS A 381 4.96 -8.40 -10.54
C LYS A 381 4.54 -7.97 -11.95
N ASN A 382 4.12 -8.91 -12.79
CA ASN A 382 3.75 -8.64 -14.18
C ASN A 382 2.30 -8.15 -14.37
N ASP A 383 1.46 -8.15 -13.31
CA ASP A 383 0.04 -7.75 -13.37
C ASP A 383 -0.29 -6.76 -12.24
N VAL A 384 0.34 -5.59 -12.30
CA VAL A 384 0.06 -4.46 -11.40
C VAL A 384 -1.10 -3.65 -11.95
N VAL A 385 -1.04 -3.29 -13.23
CA VAL A 385 -2.04 -2.49 -13.93
C VAL A 385 -2.73 -3.36 -14.97
N GLY A 386 -4.04 -3.24 -15.07
CA GLY A 386 -4.88 -3.96 -16.03
C GLY A 386 -5.82 -3.02 -16.74
#